data_AF-A0A034W9X4-F1
#
_entry.id   AF-A0A034W9X4-F1
#
_cell.length_a   1.000
_cell.length_b   1.000
_cell.length_c   1.000
_cell.angle_alpha   90.00
_cell.angle_beta   90.00
_cell.angle_gamma   90.00
#
_symmetry.space_group_name_H-M   'P 1'
#
loop_
_entity.id
_entity.type
_entity.pdbx_description
1 polymer ?
#
loop_
_entity_poly.entity_id
_entity_poly.type
_entity_poly.pdbx_seq_one_letter_code
_entity_poly.pdbx_strand_id
1 'polypeptide(L)'
;MFRTDKSNKFDLGEFKRKLKRLADGSFLSYRRIFLLLLGICVFFYILPPVFRYLFMSTPEVKDPHMQCMDDRLTPFFLQNYEFDANIRHVPPHPEERNFIPYIGNGYIGMEVAHDASLNIKSGRSMQLPMQFHPVVSVAQRNEAGREAMVVEYLSGTVHRFQCFSNYFVAYTYYAHRTHPSVLMQEIKITNTRNTIEEVELIFPRIYFQSPTSHVIKLGSTTQSSVLKEFEVST
;
A
#
# COMPACT_ATOMS: atom_id res chain seq x y z
N MET A 1 -21.08 7.01 62.44
CA MET A 1 -20.00 7.76 63.10
C MET A 1 -18.70 7.04 62.81
N PHE A 2 -17.84 7.68 62.01
CA PHE A 2 -16.60 7.13 61.46
C PHE A 2 -15.54 6.95 62.54
N ARG A 3 -14.83 5.82 62.52
CA ARG A 3 -13.56 5.63 63.24
C ARG A 3 -12.47 5.48 62.18
N THR A 4 -11.66 6.52 62.06
CA THR A 4 -10.58 6.68 61.09
C THR A 4 -9.41 5.76 61.42
N ASP A 5 -8.99 4.96 60.44
CA ASP A 5 -7.80 4.11 60.51
C ASP A 5 -6.52 4.95 60.56
N LYS A 6 -5.67 4.61 61.53
CA LYS A 6 -4.34 5.20 61.69
C LYS A 6 -3.46 4.75 60.53
N SER A 7 -3.09 5.73 59.71
CA SER A 7 -2.01 5.70 58.72
C SER A 7 -0.74 5.02 59.29
N ASN A 8 -0.35 3.91 58.66
CA ASN A 8 0.99 3.32 58.77
C ASN A 8 1.99 4.31 58.17
N LYS A 9 2.44 5.27 58.96
CA LYS A 9 3.67 6.00 58.68
C LYS A 9 4.82 5.04 58.92
N PHE A 10 5.19 4.29 57.88
CA PHE A 10 6.48 3.61 57.82
C PHE A 10 7.55 4.63 58.18
N ASP A 11 8.29 4.32 59.24
CA ASP A 11 9.19 5.23 59.92
C ASP A 11 10.44 5.49 59.06
N LEU A 12 10.28 6.32 58.02
CA LEU A 12 11.32 6.74 57.09
C LEU A 12 12.53 7.35 57.82
N GLY A 13 12.31 7.91 59.01
CA GLY A 13 13.35 8.43 59.88
C GLY A 13 14.23 7.33 60.48
N GLU A 14 13.62 6.24 60.97
CA GLU A 14 14.38 5.07 61.43
C GLU A 14 15.10 4.36 60.30
N PHE A 15 14.46 4.24 59.13
CA PHE A 15 15.09 3.62 57.95
C PHE A 15 16.28 4.43 57.46
N LYS A 16 16.17 5.76 57.39
CA LYS A 16 17.30 6.65 57.10
C LYS A 16 18.41 6.55 58.14
N ARG A 17 18.09 6.42 59.43
CA ARG A 17 19.09 6.26 60.50
C ARG A 17 19.78 4.90 60.44
N LYS A 18 19.07 3.83 60.09
CA LYS A 18 19.65 2.49 59.85
C LYS A 18 20.53 2.47 58.59
N LEU A 19 20.08 3.10 57.50
CA LEU A 19 20.85 3.25 56.27
C LEU A 19 22.10 4.11 56.49
N LYS A 20 21.99 5.18 57.27
CA LYS A 20 23.12 6.04 57.68
C LYS A 20 24.13 5.28 58.56
N ARG A 21 23.69 4.42 59.48
CA ARG A 21 24.60 3.55 60.26
C ARG A 21 25.29 2.49 59.40
N LEU A 22 24.64 2.00 58.35
CA LEU A 22 25.27 1.09 57.38
C LEU A 22 26.26 1.80 56.45
N ALA A 23 26.07 3.10 56.20
CA ALA A 23 26.97 3.93 55.40
C ALA A 23 28.17 4.48 56.20
N ASP A 24 27.95 4.90 57.45
CA ASP A 24 28.97 5.53 58.31
C ASP A 24 29.80 4.50 59.11
N GLY A 25 29.29 3.28 59.28
CA GLY A 25 29.95 2.20 60.02
C GLY A 25 30.90 1.40 59.15
N SER A 26 32.18 1.80 59.14
CA SER A 26 33.30 1.19 58.42
C SER A 26 33.35 1.53 56.93
N PHE A 27 34.30 2.42 56.60
CA PHE A 27 34.86 2.64 55.28
C PHE A 27 34.68 1.42 54.38
N LEU A 28 33.81 1.59 53.39
CA LEU A 28 33.60 0.75 52.23
C LEU A 28 34.82 -0.10 51.87
N SER A 29 34.87 -1.33 52.38
CA SER A 29 35.84 -2.31 51.92
C SER A 29 35.64 -2.47 50.41
N TYR A 30 36.73 -2.46 49.63
CA TYR A 30 36.69 -2.61 48.17
C TYR A 30 35.81 -3.79 47.73
N ARG A 31 35.75 -4.86 48.55
CA ARG A 31 34.89 -6.04 48.32
C ARG A 31 33.39 -5.70 48.35
N ARG A 32 32.94 -4.81 49.24
CA ARG A 32 31.54 -4.39 49.36
C ARG A 32 31.15 -3.36 48.30
N ILE A 33 32.05 -2.44 47.93
CA ILE A 33 31.84 -1.55 46.78
C ILE A 33 31.71 -2.38 45.51
N PHE A 34 32.61 -3.35 45.31
CA PHE A 34 32.60 -4.22 44.14
C PHE A 34 31.28 -5.01 44.04
N LEU A 35 30.79 -5.57 45.15
CA LEU A 35 29.50 -6.26 45.17
C LEU A 35 28.31 -5.33 44.90
N LEU A 36 28.35 -4.09 45.39
CA LEU A 36 27.30 -3.10 45.13
C LEU A 36 27.29 -2.70 43.65
N LEU A 37 28.46 -2.39 43.08
CA LEU A 37 28.63 -2.10 41.64
C LEU A 37 28.20 -3.29 40.77
N LEU A 38 28.59 -4.50 41.13
CA LEU A 38 28.19 -5.73 40.41
C LEU A 38 26.68 -5.94 40.47
N GLY A 39 26.04 -5.71 41.62
CA GLY A 39 24.58 -5.75 41.76
C GLY A 39 23.88 -4.70 40.90
N ILE A 40 24.42 -3.48 40.82
CA ILE A 40 23.90 -2.42 39.94
C ILE A 40 24.05 -2.83 38.47
N CYS A 41 25.21 -3.36 38.06
CA CYS A 41 25.44 -3.83 36.69
C CYS A 41 24.48 -4.96 36.31
N VAL A 42 24.26 -5.94 37.20
CA VAL A 42 23.29 -7.01 36.98
C VAL A 42 21.88 -6.46 36.88
N PHE A 43 21.51 -5.51 37.73
CA PHE A 43 20.20 -4.86 37.66
C PHE A 43 19.99 -4.15 36.30
N PHE A 44 20.95 -3.34 35.85
CA PHE A 44 20.86 -2.66 34.54
C PHE A 44 20.97 -3.62 33.35
N TYR A 45 21.56 -4.80 33.52
CA TYR A 45 21.59 -5.84 32.49
C TYR A 45 20.24 -6.57 32.36
N ILE A 46 19.55 -6.82 33.48
CA ILE A 46 18.27 -7.53 33.52
C ILE A 46 17.07 -6.59 33.31
N LEU A 47 17.22 -5.29 33.57
CA LEU A 47 16.15 -4.31 33.43
C LEU A 47 15.61 -4.20 31.98
N PRO A 48 16.44 -4.11 30.91
CA PRO A 48 15.93 -4.04 29.54
C PRO A 48 15.09 -5.26 29.09
N PRO A 49 15.50 -6.52 29.30
CA PRO A 49 14.68 -7.67 28.90
C PRO A 49 13.39 -7.79 29.74
N VAL A 50 13.44 -7.49 31.04
CA VAL A 50 12.24 -7.50 31.89
C VAL A 50 11.28 -6.38 31.51
N PHE A 51 11.80 -5.18 31.21
CA PHE A 51 11.00 -4.06 30.74
C PHE A 51 10.37 -4.35 29.37
N ARG A 52 11.13 -4.93 28.43
CA ARG A 52 10.56 -5.39 27.15
C ARG A 52 9.48 -6.45 27.36
N TYR A 53 9.70 -7.42 28.25
CA TYR A 53 8.69 -8.46 28.50
C TYR A 53 7.41 -7.91 29.16
N LEU A 54 7.53 -6.95 30.08
CA LEU A 54 6.38 -6.38 30.79
C LEU A 54 5.64 -5.29 30.00
N PHE A 55 6.35 -4.53 29.15
CA PHE A 55 5.79 -3.34 28.50
C PHE A 55 5.77 -3.40 26.97
N MET A 56 6.53 -4.29 26.32
CA MET A 56 6.43 -4.50 24.88
C MET A 56 5.69 -5.80 24.58
N SER A 57 4.61 -5.66 23.82
CA SER A 57 3.94 -6.78 23.17
C SER A 57 4.95 -7.59 22.35
N THR A 58 4.80 -8.91 22.34
CA THR A 58 5.57 -9.80 21.46
C THR A 58 5.55 -9.25 20.03
N PRO A 59 6.69 -9.19 19.32
CA PRO A 59 6.69 -8.75 17.93
C PRO A 59 5.75 -9.66 17.15
N GLU A 60 4.70 -9.05 16.59
CA GLU A 60 3.77 -9.75 15.73
C GLU A 60 4.56 -10.27 14.53
N VAL A 61 4.51 -11.59 14.29
CA VAL A 61 5.16 -12.18 13.12
C VAL A 61 4.38 -11.68 11.90
N LYS A 62 4.86 -10.59 11.30
CA LYS A 62 4.27 -10.04 10.09
C LYS A 62 4.35 -11.08 8.97
N ASP A 63 3.24 -11.21 8.26
CA ASP A 63 3.13 -12.02 7.04
C ASP A 63 4.23 -11.56 6.04
N PRO A 64 5.08 -12.46 5.49
CA PRO A 64 6.21 -12.07 4.64
C PRO A 64 5.79 -11.20 3.43
N HIS A 65 4.58 -11.42 2.90
CA HIS A 65 4.04 -10.60 1.82
C HIS A 65 3.70 -9.17 2.27
N MET A 66 3.26 -9.00 3.51
CA MET A 66 3.01 -7.68 4.10
C MET A 66 4.33 -6.94 4.34
N GLN A 67 5.37 -7.64 4.78
CA GLN A 67 6.70 -7.03 4.92
C GLN A 67 7.25 -6.55 3.57
N CYS A 68 7.13 -7.37 2.51
CA CYS A 68 7.48 -6.96 1.14
C CYS A 68 6.74 -5.69 0.72
N MET A 69 5.45 -5.60 1.06
CA MET A 69 4.62 -4.45 0.72
C MET A 69 5.05 -3.19 1.50
N ASP A 70 5.23 -3.31 2.81
CA ASP A 70 5.66 -2.22 3.70
C ASP A 70 6.99 -1.60 3.21
N ASP A 71 7.97 -2.43 2.82
CA ASP A 71 9.27 -1.97 2.32
C ASP A 71 9.12 -1.11 1.05
N ARG A 72 8.13 -1.40 0.19
CA ARG A 72 7.86 -0.65 -1.05
C ARG A 72 7.00 0.58 -0.83
N LEU A 73 6.13 0.55 0.18
CA LEU A 73 5.28 1.68 0.54
C LEU A 73 5.98 2.72 1.41
N THR A 74 7.06 2.32 2.11
CA THR A 74 7.88 3.18 2.98
C THR A 74 8.19 4.57 2.40
N PRO A 75 8.66 4.74 1.16
CA PRO A 75 8.95 6.07 0.61
C PRO A 75 7.71 6.98 0.49
N PHE A 76 6.50 6.42 0.40
CA PHE A 76 5.26 7.17 0.21
C PHE A 76 4.54 7.51 1.51
N PHE A 77 4.97 6.97 2.66
CA PHE A 77 4.26 7.22 3.92
C PHE A 77 4.29 8.69 4.35
N LEU A 78 5.43 9.37 4.18
CA LEU A 78 5.53 10.79 4.49
C LEU A 78 4.62 11.63 3.59
N GLN A 79 4.63 11.35 2.28
CA GLN A 79 3.78 12.03 1.30
C GLN A 79 2.28 11.77 1.56
N ASN A 80 1.92 10.57 2.02
CA ASN A 80 0.53 10.26 2.40
C ASN A 80 0.09 11.01 3.67
N TYR A 81 1.02 11.23 4.61
CA TYR A 81 0.77 12.04 5.80
C TYR A 81 0.61 13.52 5.46
N GLU A 82 1.36 14.01 4.46
CA GLU A 82 1.28 15.37 3.93
C GLU A 82 0.14 15.58 2.90
N PHE A 83 -0.65 14.54 2.62
CA PHE A 83 -1.76 14.54 1.65
C PHE A 83 -1.32 14.75 0.18
N ASP A 84 -0.02 14.63 -0.11
CA ASP A 84 0.53 14.68 -1.47
C ASP A 84 0.41 13.33 -2.20
N ALA A 85 0.24 12.25 -1.45
CA ALA A 85 -0.06 10.93 -1.98
C ALA A 85 -1.22 10.26 -1.24
N ASN A 86 -1.83 9.25 -1.85
CA ASN A 86 -2.79 8.38 -1.18
C ASN A 86 -2.41 6.91 -1.37
N ILE A 87 -2.29 6.19 -0.26
CA ILE A 87 -2.02 4.74 -0.25
C ILE A 87 -3.33 4.01 -0.02
N ARG A 88 -3.59 2.99 -0.83
CA ARG A 88 -4.77 2.11 -0.72
C ARG A 88 -4.33 0.66 -0.86
N HIS A 89 -4.61 -0.16 0.14
CA HIS A 89 -4.42 -1.60 0.05
C HIS A 89 -5.61 -2.30 -0.62
N VAL A 90 -5.35 -3.50 -1.13
CA VAL A 90 -6.36 -4.41 -1.68
C VAL A 90 -6.26 -5.74 -0.93
N PRO A 91 -7.20 -6.06 -0.02
CA PRO A 91 -8.36 -5.25 0.41
C PRO A 91 -7.95 -4.01 1.25
N PRO A 92 -8.78 -2.96 1.29
CA PRO A 92 -8.47 -1.72 2.02
C PRO A 92 -8.52 -1.96 3.54
N HIS A 93 -7.59 -1.34 4.27
CA HIS A 93 -7.61 -1.35 5.73
C HIS A 93 -8.70 -0.40 6.28
N PRO A 94 -9.23 -0.65 7.50
CA PRO A 94 -10.34 0.13 8.05
C PRO A 94 -10.03 1.62 8.29
N GLU A 95 -8.76 1.96 8.52
CA GLU A 95 -8.31 3.34 8.77
C GLU A 95 -7.84 4.06 7.49
N GLU A 96 -7.88 3.38 6.33
CA GLU A 96 -7.39 3.93 5.06
C GLU A 96 -8.45 4.69 4.28
N ARG A 97 -7.98 5.71 3.55
CA ARG A 97 -8.79 6.45 2.60
C ARG A 97 -8.94 5.66 1.31
N ASN A 98 -10.12 5.10 1.11
CA ASN A 98 -10.44 4.30 -0.07
C ASN A 98 -10.75 5.16 -1.31
N PHE A 99 -9.77 5.95 -1.77
CA PHE A 99 -9.89 6.68 -3.03
C PHE A 99 -9.60 5.77 -4.22
N ILE A 100 -10.32 6.01 -5.31
CA ILE A 100 -10.13 5.30 -6.57
C ILE A 100 -8.85 5.84 -7.22
N PRO A 101 -7.83 5.00 -7.48
CA PRO A 101 -6.64 5.44 -8.16
C PRO A 101 -6.97 5.72 -9.62
N TYR A 102 -6.69 6.94 -10.06
CA TYR A 102 -7.09 7.43 -11.37
C TYR A 102 -5.96 8.23 -12.00
N ILE A 103 -5.76 8.04 -13.30
CA ILE A 103 -4.81 8.80 -14.12
C ILE A 103 -5.54 9.48 -15.27
N GLY A 104 -5.08 10.65 -15.67
CA GLY A 104 -5.58 11.31 -16.86
C GLY A 104 -4.87 12.62 -17.17
N ASN A 105 -4.97 13.05 -18.43
CA ASN A 105 -4.40 14.31 -18.93
C ASN A 105 -5.48 15.25 -19.50
N GLY A 106 -6.75 14.94 -19.28
CA GLY A 106 -7.91 15.68 -19.81
C GLY A 106 -8.35 15.29 -21.22
N TYR A 107 -7.60 14.43 -21.92
CA TYR A 107 -7.99 13.83 -23.21
C TYR A 107 -8.26 12.34 -23.09
N ILE A 108 -7.39 11.65 -22.35
CA ILE A 108 -7.51 10.25 -21.98
C ILE A 108 -7.46 10.14 -20.46
N GLY A 109 -8.11 9.11 -19.92
CA GLY A 109 -8.10 8.85 -18.50
C GLY A 109 -8.60 7.45 -18.19
N MET A 110 -8.17 6.90 -17.07
CA MET A 110 -8.40 5.52 -16.73
C MET A 110 -8.30 5.32 -15.23
N GLU A 111 -9.19 4.50 -14.68
CA GLU A 111 -9.02 3.97 -13.33
C GLU A 111 -7.90 2.92 -13.34
N VAL A 112 -7.02 2.91 -12.35
CA VAL A 112 -5.97 1.88 -12.27
C VAL A 112 -6.51 0.65 -11.57
N ALA A 113 -6.98 -0.31 -12.36
CA ALA A 113 -7.47 -1.61 -11.92
C ALA A 113 -6.98 -2.74 -12.86
N HIS A 114 -7.18 -4.00 -12.46
CA HIS A 114 -6.76 -5.16 -13.27
C HIS A 114 -7.43 -5.23 -14.64
N ASP A 115 -8.67 -4.79 -14.75
CA ASP A 115 -9.45 -4.76 -15.98
C ASP A 115 -10.03 -3.37 -16.24
N ALA A 116 -9.13 -2.38 -16.35
CA ALA A 116 -9.54 -1.01 -16.54
C ALA A 116 -9.80 -0.66 -18.01
N SER A 117 -10.96 -0.06 -18.28
CA SER A 117 -11.29 0.51 -19.59
C SER A 117 -10.72 1.92 -19.73
N LEU A 118 -10.15 2.24 -20.89
CA LEU A 118 -9.73 3.60 -21.21
C LEU A 118 -10.95 4.48 -21.46
N ASN A 119 -11.01 5.64 -20.81
CA ASN A 119 -12.00 6.67 -21.08
C ASN A 119 -11.40 7.79 -21.92
N ILE A 120 -12.17 8.30 -22.87
CA ILE A 120 -11.81 9.48 -23.66
C ILE A 120 -12.72 10.66 -23.33
N LYS A 121 -12.20 11.85 -23.57
CA LYS A 121 -12.92 13.10 -23.37
C LYS A 121 -14.12 13.15 -24.31
N SER A 122 -15.30 13.40 -23.73
CA SER A 122 -16.50 13.77 -24.46
C SER A 122 -17.06 15.06 -23.87
N GLY A 123 -17.03 16.14 -24.64
CA GLY A 123 -17.43 17.48 -24.17
C GLY A 123 -16.54 17.99 -23.03
N ARG A 124 -17.11 18.17 -21.83
CA ARG A 124 -16.43 18.72 -20.65
C ARG A 124 -15.94 17.65 -19.66
N SER A 125 -16.21 16.36 -19.93
CA SER A 125 -15.95 15.27 -18.98
C SER A 125 -15.32 14.06 -19.68
N MET A 126 -14.67 13.22 -18.88
CA MET A 126 -14.04 11.96 -19.31
C MET A 126 -15.05 10.81 -19.18
N GLN A 127 -16.12 10.86 -19.97
CA GLN A 127 -17.28 9.99 -19.78
C GLN A 127 -17.50 8.94 -20.87
N LEU A 128 -16.68 8.93 -21.93
CA LEU A 128 -16.86 7.97 -23.01
C LEU A 128 -15.93 6.77 -22.80
N PRO A 129 -16.44 5.65 -22.25
CA PRO A 129 -15.65 4.43 -22.11
C PRO A 129 -15.39 3.84 -23.49
N MET A 130 -14.12 3.57 -23.78
CA MET A 130 -13.73 2.78 -24.93
C MET A 130 -13.77 1.29 -24.58
N GLN A 131 -14.08 0.45 -25.56
CA GLN A 131 -13.98 -1.01 -25.45
C GLN A 131 -12.52 -1.52 -25.45
N PHE A 132 -11.58 -0.67 -25.04
CA PHE A 132 -10.16 -0.92 -25.02
C PHE A 132 -9.65 -0.94 -23.58
N HIS A 133 -9.04 -2.06 -23.19
CA HIS A 133 -8.47 -2.30 -21.88
C HIS A 133 -6.95 -2.37 -22.03
N PRO A 134 -6.24 -1.22 -21.90
CA PRO A 134 -4.81 -1.14 -22.22
C PRO A 134 -3.90 -1.75 -21.15
N VAL A 135 -4.42 -2.07 -19.97
CA VAL A 135 -3.60 -2.51 -18.83
C VAL A 135 -3.02 -3.89 -19.10
N VAL A 136 -1.70 -3.97 -19.04
CA VAL A 136 -0.97 -5.24 -18.96
C VAL A 136 -0.81 -5.62 -17.50
N SER A 137 -1.15 -6.85 -17.12
CA SER A 137 -1.03 -7.31 -15.73
C SER A 137 -0.33 -8.66 -15.65
N VAL A 138 0.29 -8.94 -14.51
CA VAL A 138 0.83 -10.28 -14.23
C VAL A 138 -0.29 -11.15 -13.70
N ALA A 139 -0.44 -12.35 -14.27
CA ALA A 139 -1.43 -13.31 -13.82
C ALA A 139 -1.07 -13.85 -12.43
N GLN A 140 -2.06 -13.83 -11.53
CA GLN A 140 -1.91 -14.35 -10.19
C GLN A 140 -2.18 -15.87 -10.20
N ARG A 141 -1.11 -16.68 -10.31
CA ARG A 141 -1.23 -18.14 -10.22
C ARG A 141 -1.32 -18.59 -8.77
N ASN A 142 -2.48 -19.15 -8.40
CA ASN A 142 -2.77 -19.97 -7.21
C ASN A 142 -2.47 -19.39 -5.81
N GLU A 143 -1.67 -18.33 -5.66
CA GLU A 143 -1.32 -17.71 -4.40
C GLU A 143 -1.97 -16.34 -4.22
N ALA A 144 -2.46 -16.08 -3.00
CA ALA A 144 -3.00 -14.80 -2.60
C ALA A 144 -1.86 -13.78 -2.36
N GLY A 145 -1.28 -13.25 -3.43
CA GLY A 145 -0.42 -12.08 -3.39
C GLY A 145 -1.11 -10.87 -2.76
N ARG A 146 -0.32 -10.01 -2.13
CA ARG A 146 -0.79 -8.72 -1.58
C ARG A 146 -0.64 -7.65 -2.64
N GLU A 147 -1.62 -6.75 -2.71
CA GLU A 147 -1.60 -5.62 -3.64
C GLU A 147 -1.87 -4.31 -2.90
N ALA A 148 -1.15 -3.27 -3.30
CA ALA A 148 -1.40 -1.91 -2.86
C ALA A 148 -1.20 -0.94 -4.03
N MET A 149 -1.90 0.18 -3.96
CA MET A 149 -1.86 1.23 -4.97
C MET A 149 -1.52 2.55 -4.28
N VAL A 150 -0.69 3.35 -4.92
CA VAL A 150 -0.30 4.68 -4.46
C VAL A 150 -0.59 5.67 -5.56
N VAL A 151 -1.35 6.71 -5.24
CA VAL A 151 -1.60 7.83 -6.13
C VAL A 151 -0.74 8.99 -5.67
N GLU A 152 0.20 9.45 -6.48
CA GLU A 152 0.91 10.71 -6.21
C GLU A 152 0.20 11.86 -6.94
N TYR A 153 -0.31 12.83 -6.17
CA TYR A 153 -1.10 13.92 -6.73
C TYR A 153 -0.23 14.98 -7.43
N LEU A 154 0.98 15.22 -6.93
CA LEU A 154 1.88 16.25 -7.48
C LEU A 154 2.45 15.84 -8.86
N SER A 155 2.93 14.61 -8.97
CA SER A 155 3.43 14.05 -10.23
C SER A 155 2.29 13.64 -11.16
N GLY A 156 1.14 13.22 -10.62
CA GLY A 156 0.03 12.66 -11.38
C GLY A 156 0.32 11.24 -11.86
N THR A 157 1.17 10.52 -11.14
CA THR A 157 1.48 9.11 -11.40
C THR A 157 0.74 8.21 -10.42
N VAL A 158 0.41 7.00 -10.88
CA VAL A 158 -0.11 5.95 -10.00
C VAL A 158 0.86 4.79 -10.01
N HIS A 159 1.24 4.37 -8.82
CA HIS A 159 2.05 3.18 -8.59
C HIS A 159 1.14 2.05 -8.11
N ARG A 160 1.38 0.85 -8.62
CA ARG A 160 0.72 -0.37 -8.14
C ARG A 160 1.80 -1.38 -7.80
N PHE A 161 1.70 -1.98 -6.63
CA PHE A 161 2.66 -2.95 -6.13
C PHE A 161 1.94 -4.26 -5.89
N GLN A 162 2.53 -5.36 -6.36
CA GLN A 162 2.07 -6.71 -6.12
C GLN A 162 3.23 -7.54 -5.57
N CYS A 163 3.06 -8.06 -4.36
CA CYS A 163 4.03 -8.95 -3.73
C CYS A 163 3.52 -10.39 -3.79
N PHE A 164 4.27 -11.25 -4.47
CA PHE A 164 4.11 -12.70 -4.45
C PHE A 164 5.20 -13.33 -3.57
N SER A 165 5.23 -14.65 -3.45
CA SER A 165 6.19 -15.37 -2.60
C SER A 165 7.62 -15.38 -3.17
N ASN A 166 7.74 -15.44 -4.50
CA ASN A 166 9.01 -15.62 -5.20
C ASN A 166 9.45 -14.39 -6.02
N TYR A 167 8.52 -13.49 -6.32
CA TYR A 167 8.80 -12.29 -7.10
C TYR A 167 7.86 -11.18 -6.66
N PHE A 168 8.23 -9.95 -7.00
CA PHE A 168 7.33 -8.81 -6.87
C PHE A 168 7.24 -8.05 -8.19
N VAL A 169 6.15 -7.32 -8.34
CA VAL A 169 5.86 -6.55 -9.54
C VAL A 169 5.49 -5.13 -9.14
N ALA A 170 6.20 -4.16 -9.71
CA ALA A 170 5.89 -2.75 -9.59
C ALA A 170 5.40 -2.23 -10.94
N TYR A 171 4.23 -1.60 -10.93
CA TYR A 171 3.67 -0.93 -12.09
C TYR A 171 3.66 0.57 -11.84
N THR A 172 4.01 1.34 -12.86
CA THR A 172 3.84 2.80 -12.86
C THR A 172 2.97 3.18 -14.03
N TYR A 173 1.93 3.96 -13.78
CA TYR A 173 1.03 4.47 -14.79
C TYR A 173 1.08 5.99 -14.82
N TYR A 174 1.16 6.56 -16.01
CA TYR A 174 1.03 8.00 -16.19
C TYR A 174 0.42 8.33 -17.56
N ALA A 175 -0.43 9.36 -17.58
CA ALA A 175 -0.93 9.95 -18.82
C ALA A 175 -0.04 11.13 -19.20
N HIS A 176 0.49 11.14 -20.42
CA HIS A 176 1.44 12.17 -20.82
C HIS A 176 0.75 13.54 -20.91
N ARG A 177 1.34 14.58 -20.30
CA ARG A 177 0.74 15.93 -20.27
C ARG A 177 0.82 16.67 -21.61
N THR A 178 1.98 16.60 -22.30
CA THR A 178 2.16 17.27 -23.61
C THR A 178 1.67 16.48 -24.81
N HIS A 179 1.70 15.14 -24.75
CA HIS A 179 1.21 14.25 -25.80
C HIS A 179 -0.14 13.65 -25.40
N PRO A 180 -1.28 14.25 -25.82
CA PRO A 180 -2.60 13.94 -25.27
C PRO A 180 -3.05 12.50 -25.53
N SER A 181 -2.55 11.86 -26.58
CA SER A 181 -2.88 10.49 -26.99
C SER A 181 -1.98 9.41 -26.37
N VAL A 182 -1.04 9.77 -25.50
CA VAL A 182 -0.06 8.83 -24.94
C VAL A 182 -0.40 8.47 -23.51
N LEU A 183 -0.74 7.19 -23.31
CA LEU A 183 -0.77 6.53 -22.01
C LEU A 183 0.47 5.67 -21.88
N MET A 184 1.19 5.77 -20.77
CA MET A 184 2.37 4.96 -20.51
C MET A 184 2.18 4.10 -19.27
N GLN A 185 2.57 2.83 -19.42
CA GLN A 185 2.65 1.84 -18.37
C GLN A 185 4.08 1.29 -18.33
N GLU A 186 4.71 1.35 -17.16
CA GLU A 186 5.99 0.68 -16.89
C GLU A 186 5.72 -0.51 -15.97
N ILE A 187 6.33 -1.66 -16.27
CA ILE A 187 6.23 -2.88 -15.45
C ILE A 187 7.63 -3.34 -15.10
N LYS A 188 7.92 -3.43 -13.80
CA LYS A 188 9.19 -3.91 -13.26
C LYS A 188 8.92 -5.18 -12.47
N ILE A 189 9.36 -6.31 -12.99
CA ILE A 189 9.28 -7.61 -12.33
C ILE A 189 10.65 -7.90 -11.73
N THR A 190 10.69 -8.22 -10.44
CA THR A 190 11.94 -8.55 -9.75
C THR A 190 11.79 -9.89 -9.06
N ASN A 191 12.70 -10.81 -9.39
CA ASN A 191 12.80 -12.09 -8.73
C ASN A 191 13.50 -11.93 -7.37
N THR A 192 12.89 -12.39 -6.30
CA THR A 192 13.46 -12.33 -4.94
C THR A 192 14.22 -13.59 -4.59
N ARG A 193 14.14 -14.64 -5.42
CA ARG A 193 14.81 -15.92 -5.24
C ARG A 193 15.82 -16.16 -6.36
N ASN A 194 16.72 -17.10 -6.13
CA ASN A 194 17.67 -17.56 -7.13
C ASN A 194 17.13 -18.77 -7.92
N THR A 195 15.81 -18.83 -8.12
CA THR A 195 15.10 -19.88 -8.86
C THR A 195 14.52 -19.30 -10.15
N ILE A 196 14.41 -20.12 -11.19
CA ILE A 196 13.75 -19.71 -12.43
C ILE A 196 12.23 -19.71 -12.18
N GLU A 197 11.60 -18.55 -12.34
CA GLU A 197 10.16 -18.37 -12.16
C GLU A 197 9.51 -18.01 -13.50
N GLU A 198 8.45 -18.73 -13.87
CA GLU A 198 7.65 -18.43 -15.06
C GLU A 198 6.57 -17.40 -14.70
N VAL A 199 6.61 -16.24 -15.36
CA VAL A 199 5.63 -15.16 -15.15
C VAL A 199 4.73 -15.04 -16.36
N GLU A 200 3.43 -15.20 -16.15
CA GLU A 200 2.42 -15.08 -17.20
C GLU A 200 1.87 -13.65 -17.25
N LEU A 201 1.86 -13.05 -18.44
CA LEU A 201 1.35 -11.71 -18.66
C LEU A 201 -0.03 -11.76 -19.31
N ILE A 202 -0.95 -10.98 -18.76
CA ILE A 202 -2.26 -10.69 -19.32
C ILE A 202 -2.11 -9.46 -20.20
N PHE A 203 -2.31 -9.65 -21.50
CA PHE A 203 -2.16 -8.61 -22.51
C PHE A 203 -3.40 -7.73 -22.64
N PRO A 204 -3.27 -6.54 -23.29
CA PRO A 204 -4.39 -5.64 -23.50
C PRO A 204 -5.51 -6.31 -24.29
N ARG A 205 -6.75 -6.03 -23.90
CA ARG A 205 -7.95 -6.62 -24.53
C ARG A 205 -8.73 -5.55 -25.27
N ILE A 206 -9.21 -5.90 -26.47
CA ILE A 206 -10.10 -5.05 -27.25
C ILE A 206 -11.38 -5.83 -27.51
N TYR A 207 -12.49 -5.32 -26.99
CA TYR A 207 -13.81 -5.89 -27.22
C TYR A 207 -14.49 -5.14 -28.35
N PHE A 208 -13.94 -5.13 -29.56
CA PHE A 208 -14.70 -4.59 -30.68
C PHE A 208 -15.97 -5.43 -30.87
N GLN A 209 -17.13 -4.80 -30.88
CA GLN A 209 -18.30 -5.44 -31.47
C GLN A 209 -17.94 -5.74 -32.93
N SER A 210 -18.05 -7.01 -33.33
CA SER A 210 -17.87 -7.41 -34.72
C SER A 210 -18.67 -6.44 -35.61
N PRO A 211 -18.08 -5.84 -36.64
CA PRO A 211 -18.80 -4.89 -37.48
C PRO A 211 -20.05 -5.59 -38.02
N THR A 212 -21.23 -5.00 -37.78
CA THR A 212 -22.46 -5.43 -38.43
C THR A 212 -22.35 -5.07 -39.91
N SER A 213 -21.74 -5.96 -40.69
CA SER A 213 -21.64 -5.80 -42.14
C SER A 213 -23.04 -5.96 -42.74
N HIS A 214 -23.72 -4.85 -42.99
CA HIS A 214 -24.94 -4.86 -43.80
C HIS A 214 -24.54 -4.87 -45.28
N VAL A 215 -24.73 -6.02 -45.93
CA VAL A 215 -24.55 -6.14 -47.38
C VAL A 215 -25.74 -5.46 -48.06
N ILE A 216 -25.57 -4.18 -48.43
CA ILE A 216 -26.55 -3.45 -49.24
C ILE A 216 -26.36 -3.88 -50.69
N LYS A 217 -27.37 -4.56 -51.27
CA LYS A 217 -27.41 -4.83 -52.71
C LYS A 217 -27.68 -3.50 -53.44
N LEU A 218 -26.63 -2.89 -53.97
CA LEU A 218 -26.76 -1.81 -54.95
C LEU A 218 -27.39 -2.38 -56.23
N GLY A 219 -28.43 -1.71 -56.71
CA GLY A 219 -29.54 -2.31 -57.44
C GLY A 219 -29.23 -3.02 -58.76
N SER A 220 -30.09 -3.99 -59.10
CA SER A 220 -30.40 -4.32 -60.48
C SER A 220 -31.55 -3.40 -60.92
N THR A 221 -31.28 -2.58 -61.92
CA THR A 221 -32.23 -1.71 -62.60
C THR A 221 -33.28 -2.53 -63.34
N THR A 222 -34.30 -2.99 -62.62
CA THR A 222 -35.60 -3.33 -63.23
C THR A 222 -36.71 -3.05 -62.21
N GLN A 223 -37.42 -1.95 -62.48
CA GLN A 223 -38.76 -1.57 -62.00
C GLN A 223 -38.86 -0.63 -60.78
N SER A 224 -39.26 0.61 -61.12
CA SER A 224 -40.00 1.63 -60.38
C SER A 224 -39.50 2.10 -59.00
N SER A 225 -38.81 3.24 -59.03
CA SER A 225 -39.09 4.45 -58.24
C SER A 225 -39.56 4.28 -56.78
N VAL A 226 -38.66 3.91 -55.88
CA VAL A 226 -38.63 4.46 -54.51
C VAL A 226 -37.17 4.65 -54.12
N LEU A 227 -36.67 5.89 -54.21
CA LEU A 227 -35.43 6.27 -53.55
C LEU A 227 -35.67 6.13 -52.05
N LYS A 228 -35.07 5.12 -51.43
CA LYS A 228 -35.04 5.02 -49.97
C LYS A 228 -33.84 5.82 -49.47
N GLU A 229 -34.10 7.06 -49.05
CA GLU A 229 -33.19 7.77 -48.15
C GLU A 229 -33.20 7.05 -46.81
N PHE A 230 -32.01 6.76 -46.31
CA PHE A 230 -31.81 6.27 -44.95
C PHE A 230 -30.86 7.23 -44.26
N GLU A 231 -31.38 7.89 -43.22
CA GLU A 231 -30.60 8.72 -42.32
C GLU A 231 -29.78 7.80 -41.40
N VAL A 232 -28.46 7.95 -41.45
CA VAL A 232 -27.55 7.29 -40.54
C VAL A 232 -27.50 8.14 -39.28
N SER A 233 -28.26 7.76 -38.26
CA SER A 233 -28.11 8.33 -36.93
C SER A 233 -26.80 7.84 -36.33
N THR A 234 -25.82 8.75 -36.25
CA THR A 234 -24.52 8.58 -35.58
C THR A 234 -24.67 8.37 -34.08
#